data_AF-A0A1U8AYH5-F1
#
_entry.id   AF-A0A1U8AYH5-F1
#
_cell.length_a   1.000
_cell.length_b   1.000
_cell.length_c   1.000
_cell.angle_alpha   90.00
_cell.angle_beta   90.00
_cell.angle_gamma   90.00
#
_symmetry.space_group_name_H-M   'P 1'
#
loop_
_entity.id
_entity.type
_entity.pdbx_description
1 polymer ?
#
loop_
_entity_poly.entity_id
_entity_poly.type
_entity_poly.pdbx_seq_one_letter_code
_entity_poly.pdbx_strand_id
1 'polypeptide(L)'
;MPMFQPSGWRRDGDVRFDVVGGGGHVLDLDTAVKDGVLGGGGGGGVCGGGGEKLDLKKMIEELDLDEVPSVFICPISLEPMQDPVTLCTGQTYERSNILKWFSLGHFTCPTTMQELWDDSITPNKTLHHLIYRWFSQKYLLMKKRSEDLQGRASELLETLKKVKGQARVQALKELQQVVASHASAKKTVVDEGGVALISSLLGPFTSHAVGSESIGILVNLNLDSESKVNLMQPAKISLMVDILNEGSIETKINCTRLIEMLMDEKNFSSEVVSSPSLLVGLLRLIKDKRHPNGTSAGLGLLKTICSHNQVRNLVVSVGAVPQLVELLPNLNPDCLESALFILDILCTLPEGRSALKVCSNTIPNMVRLLMRVSESCTQYALSILWEVCKLAPEECAAIAVEAGLAAKLLLVIQSGCNPALKQRSSELLKLCSLNYTDTIFISKCKLTRTIQ
;
A
#
# COMPACT_ATOMS: atom_id res chain seq x y z
N MET A 1 -20.30 -55.54 -37.49
CA MET A 1 -21.64 -55.23 -36.92
C MET A 1 -22.23 -56.54 -36.41
N PRO A 2 -22.88 -56.56 -35.23
CA PRO A 2 -23.81 -55.54 -34.77
C PRO A 2 -23.41 -54.80 -33.48
N MET A 3 -23.92 -53.58 -33.38
CA MET A 3 -24.00 -52.77 -32.17
C MET A 3 -25.18 -53.19 -31.30
N PHE A 4 -25.06 -53.05 -29.98
CA PHE A 4 -26.13 -52.55 -29.11
C PHE A 4 -25.51 -52.00 -27.79
N GLN A 5 -25.86 -50.76 -27.42
CA GLN A 5 -25.49 -50.02 -26.19
C GLN A 5 -26.62 -50.15 -25.10
N PRO A 6 -26.70 -49.32 -24.04
CA PRO A 6 -26.03 -49.45 -22.73
C PRO A 6 -27.00 -49.32 -21.52
N SER A 7 -26.51 -49.57 -20.30
CA SER A 7 -26.99 -48.98 -19.01
C SER A 7 -26.04 -49.50 -17.91
N GLY A 8 -25.64 -48.80 -16.84
CA GLY A 8 -26.00 -47.51 -16.29
C GLY A 8 -25.88 -47.58 -14.76
N TRP A 9 -24.88 -46.87 -14.21
CA TRP A 9 -24.82 -46.28 -12.84
C TRP A 9 -24.16 -47.04 -11.65
N ARG A 10 -22.91 -46.62 -11.41
CA ARG A 10 -22.16 -46.27 -10.17
C ARG A 10 -22.79 -46.43 -8.76
N ARG A 11 -21.99 -46.99 -7.83
CA ARG A 11 -21.52 -46.45 -6.51
C ARG A 11 -20.69 -47.56 -5.83
N ASP A 12 -19.40 -47.40 -5.52
CA ASP A 12 -18.69 -46.60 -4.51
C ASP A 12 -18.28 -47.43 -3.27
N GLY A 13 -17.03 -47.23 -2.85
CA GLY A 13 -16.37 -47.79 -1.65
C GLY A 13 -15.25 -48.78 -2.01
N ASP A 14 -14.01 -48.67 -1.55
CA ASP A 14 -13.30 -47.70 -0.72
C ASP A 14 -11.77 -48.00 -0.84
N VAL A 15 -10.95 -47.00 -0.56
CA VAL A 15 -9.49 -47.02 -0.24
C VAL A 15 -8.50 -47.59 -1.26
N ARG A 16 -7.64 -46.71 -1.81
CA ARG A 16 -6.22 -47.01 -2.05
C ARG A 16 -5.37 -45.74 -1.99
N PHE A 17 -4.46 -45.71 -1.02
CA PHE A 17 -3.21 -44.95 -1.09
C PHE A 17 -2.38 -45.55 -2.22
N ASP A 18 -1.88 -44.73 -3.13
CA ASP A 18 -0.76 -45.12 -4.00
C ASP A 18 0.16 -43.93 -4.30
N VAL A 19 1.44 -44.24 -4.15
CA VAL A 19 2.63 -43.45 -4.41
C VAL A 19 3.01 -43.62 -5.89
N VAL A 20 3.83 -42.68 -6.38
CA VAL A 20 4.71 -42.75 -7.57
C VAL A 20 4.16 -42.20 -8.87
N GLY A 21 4.89 -41.20 -9.40
CA GLY A 21 4.83 -40.78 -10.80
C GLY A 21 5.68 -39.56 -11.13
N GLY A 22 6.88 -39.43 -10.56
CA GLY A 22 7.84 -38.37 -10.91
C GLY A 22 8.39 -38.61 -12.32
N GLY A 23 7.72 -38.04 -13.32
CA GLY A 23 8.19 -38.05 -14.70
C GLY A 23 9.43 -37.16 -14.84
N GLY A 24 10.56 -37.77 -15.21
CA GLY A 24 11.68 -37.02 -15.76
C GLY A 24 11.22 -36.33 -17.04
N HIS A 25 11.09 -35.00 -17.00
CA HIS A 25 10.92 -34.21 -18.21
C HIS A 25 12.27 -34.16 -18.94
N VAL A 26 12.41 -35.04 -19.93
CA VAL A 26 13.35 -34.83 -21.03
C VAL A 26 12.91 -33.55 -21.74
N LEU A 27 13.82 -32.58 -21.85
CA LEU A 27 13.56 -31.31 -22.51
C LEU A 27 13.23 -31.55 -23.98
N ASP A 28 12.03 -31.13 -24.39
CA ASP A 28 11.67 -31.00 -25.78
C ASP A 28 12.44 -29.83 -26.38
N LEU A 29 13.37 -30.14 -27.29
CA LEU A 29 14.33 -29.20 -27.87
C LEU A 29 13.62 -28.04 -28.59
N ASP A 30 12.40 -28.27 -29.09
CA ASP A 30 11.60 -27.26 -29.80
C ASP A 30 11.03 -26.16 -28.88
N THR A 31 10.86 -26.44 -27.58
CA THR A 31 10.38 -25.44 -26.62
C THR A 31 11.51 -24.49 -26.19
N ALA A 32 12.72 -25.02 -26.00
CA ALA A 32 13.91 -24.22 -25.67
C ALA A 32 14.36 -23.28 -26.81
N VAL A 33 14.05 -23.63 -28.06
CA VAL A 33 14.31 -22.78 -29.24
C VAL A 33 13.28 -21.66 -29.36
N LYS A 34 12.00 -21.91 -29.04
CA LYS A 34 10.95 -20.88 -29.06
C LYS A 34 11.10 -19.82 -27.97
N ASP A 35 11.63 -20.19 -26.81
CA ASP A 35 11.88 -19.26 -25.69
C ASP A 35 13.22 -18.52 -25.79
N GLY A 36 13.92 -18.63 -26.93
CA GLY A 36 15.13 -17.87 -27.22
C GLY A 36 16.39 -18.32 -26.45
N VAL A 37 16.34 -19.46 -25.77
CA VAL A 37 17.48 -20.00 -24.98
C VAL A 37 18.63 -20.47 -25.89
N LEU A 38 18.34 -20.84 -27.15
CA LEU A 38 19.31 -21.38 -28.11
C LEU A 38 19.30 -20.68 -29.49
N GLY A 39 18.97 -19.39 -29.54
CA GLY A 39 18.98 -18.61 -30.78
C GLY A 39 20.39 -18.43 -31.37
N GLY A 40 20.72 -19.20 -32.42
CA GLY A 40 21.87 -18.99 -33.28
C GLY A 40 21.66 -17.80 -34.22
N GLY A 41 22.51 -16.77 -34.08
CA GLY A 41 22.68 -15.69 -35.05
C GLY A 41 24.13 -15.69 -35.51
N GLY A 42 24.36 -16.06 -36.77
CA GLY A 42 25.69 -16.22 -37.35
C GLY A 42 26.43 -14.88 -37.57
N GLY A 43 27.72 -14.91 -37.27
CA GLY A 43 28.78 -14.37 -38.13
C GLY A 43 28.81 -12.87 -38.43
N GLY A 44 29.55 -12.12 -37.60
CA GLY A 44 30.07 -10.79 -37.93
C GLY A 44 31.08 -10.37 -36.88
N GLY A 45 32.36 -10.69 -37.11
CA GLY A 45 33.43 -10.48 -36.15
C GLY A 45 33.66 -9.01 -35.80
N VAL A 46 33.84 -8.74 -34.51
CA VAL A 46 34.64 -7.62 -34.02
C VAL A 46 35.47 -8.14 -32.84
N CYS A 47 36.78 -8.15 -33.05
CA CYS A 47 37.78 -8.42 -32.05
C CYS A 47 37.95 -7.21 -31.14
N GLY A 48 38.17 -7.46 -29.84
CA GLY A 48 38.91 -6.54 -28.96
C GLY A 48 38.06 -5.56 -28.15
N GLY A 49 37.79 -5.91 -26.89
CA GLY A 49 37.32 -4.98 -25.88
C GLY A 49 37.15 -5.70 -24.55
N GLY A 50 38.06 -5.47 -23.60
CA GLY A 50 38.00 -6.02 -22.25
C GLY A 50 36.79 -5.45 -21.49
N GLY A 51 35.64 -6.08 -21.67
CA GLY A 51 34.47 -5.84 -20.82
C GLY A 51 34.73 -6.47 -19.45
N GLU A 52 34.63 -5.67 -18.39
CA GLU A 52 34.59 -6.19 -17.02
C GLU A 52 33.56 -7.32 -16.94
N LYS A 53 34.01 -8.48 -16.48
CA LYS A 53 33.14 -9.63 -16.31
C LYS A 53 32.15 -9.30 -15.19
N LEU A 54 30.89 -9.05 -15.54
CA LEU A 54 29.83 -8.72 -14.60
C LEU A 54 29.72 -9.84 -13.55
N ASP A 55 29.65 -9.47 -12.28
CA ASP A 55 29.53 -10.45 -11.19
C ASP A 55 28.12 -11.04 -11.17
N LEU A 56 28.02 -12.38 -11.25
CA LEU A 56 26.74 -13.09 -11.26
C LEU A 56 25.95 -12.85 -9.98
N LYS A 57 26.63 -12.82 -8.84
CA LYS A 57 25.99 -12.56 -7.56
C LYS A 57 25.29 -11.21 -7.55
N LYS A 58 26.01 -10.16 -7.96
CA LYS A 58 25.49 -8.81 -8.06
C LYS A 58 24.30 -8.72 -9.04
N MET A 59 24.37 -9.41 -10.19
CA MET A 59 23.27 -9.42 -11.15
C MET A 59 22.01 -10.07 -10.58
N ILE A 60 22.15 -11.18 -9.85
CA ILE A 60 21.01 -11.86 -9.20
C ILE A 60 20.39 -10.96 -8.12
N GLU A 61 21.21 -10.27 -7.32
CA GLU A 61 20.72 -9.39 -6.25
C GLU A 61 20.00 -8.13 -6.78
N GLU A 62 20.45 -7.56 -7.90
CA GLU A 62 19.84 -6.35 -8.48
C GLU A 62 18.61 -6.63 -9.37
N LEU A 63 18.45 -7.87 -9.83
CA LEU A 63 17.34 -8.30 -10.69
C LEU A 63 16.28 -9.03 -9.87
N ASP A 64 15.24 -8.32 -9.47
CA ASP A 64 14.01 -8.93 -8.93
C ASP A 64 13.17 -9.46 -10.11
N LEU A 65 13.31 -10.76 -10.42
CA LEU A 65 12.70 -11.38 -11.59
C LEU A 65 11.71 -12.48 -11.18
N ASP A 66 10.43 -12.22 -11.45
CA ASP A 66 9.33 -13.18 -11.22
C ASP A 66 9.39 -14.41 -12.17
N GLU A 67 10.25 -14.38 -13.20
CA GLU A 67 10.31 -15.40 -14.27
C GLU A 67 11.73 -15.99 -14.44
N VAL A 68 12.42 -16.33 -13.35
CA VAL A 68 13.68 -17.10 -13.46
C VAL A 68 13.35 -18.57 -13.84
N PRO A 69 13.94 -19.13 -14.91
CA PRO A 69 13.74 -20.53 -15.28
C PRO A 69 14.06 -21.47 -14.12
N SER A 70 13.14 -22.41 -13.82
CA SER A 70 13.27 -23.34 -12.68
C SER A 70 14.55 -24.18 -12.71
N VAL A 71 15.11 -24.44 -13.90
CA VAL A 71 16.39 -25.14 -14.08
C VAL A 71 17.59 -24.37 -13.51
N PHE A 72 17.46 -23.06 -13.29
CA PHE A 72 18.49 -22.23 -12.66
C PHE A 72 18.35 -22.19 -11.14
N ILE A 73 17.25 -22.68 -10.60
CA ILE A 73 16.92 -22.60 -9.17
C ILE A 73 17.47 -23.83 -8.44
N CYS A 74 18.14 -23.61 -7.32
CA CYS A 74 18.60 -24.70 -6.47
C CYS A 74 17.41 -25.35 -5.76
N PRO A 75 17.24 -26.69 -5.83
CA PRO A 75 16.13 -27.36 -5.14
C PRO A 75 16.19 -27.29 -3.60
N ILE A 76 17.35 -26.97 -3.01
CA ILE A 76 17.51 -26.86 -1.55
C ILE A 76 17.15 -25.45 -1.07
N SER A 77 17.75 -24.40 -1.66
CA SER A 77 17.52 -23.01 -1.21
C SER A 77 16.32 -22.34 -1.85
N LEU A 78 15.83 -22.88 -2.98
CA LEU A 78 14.81 -22.23 -3.82
C LEU A 78 15.27 -20.87 -4.40
N GLU A 79 16.58 -20.65 -4.45
CA GLU A 79 17.21 -19.44 -5.03
C GLU A 79 18.02 -19.79 -6.29
N PRO A 80 18.26 -18.81 -7.19
CA PRO A 80 19.14 -18.99 -8.34
C PRO A 80 20.55 -19.47 -7.95
N MET A 81 21.05 -20.51 -8.62
CA MET A 81 22.38 -21.07 -8.38
C MET A 81 23.49 -20.11 -8.87
N GLN A 82 24.48 -19.86 -8.03
CA GLN A 82 25.69 -19.10 -8.38
C GLN A 82 26.84 -20.04 -8.77
N ASP A 83 26.94 -21.19 -8.12
CA ASP A 83 27.93 -22.23 -8.39
C ASP A 83 27.25 -23.61 -8.48
N PRO A 84 26.60 -23.91 -9.63
CA PRO A 84 25.85 -25.15 -9.81
C PRO A 84 26.79 -26.36 -9.88
N VAL A 85 26.47 -27.37 -9.07
CA VAL A 85 27.19 -28.65 -9.01
C VAL A 85 26.23 -29.82 -9.10
N THR A 86 26.62 -30.85 -9.85
CA THR A 86 25.79 -32.02 -10.16
C THR A 86 26.26 -33.23 -9.37
N LEU A 87 25.31 -33.96 -8.79
CA LEU A 87 25.54 -35.24 -8.11
C LEU A 87 25.53 -36.40 -9.11
N CYS A 88 25.97 -37.58 -8.67
CA CYS A 88 25.91 -38.82 -9.45
C CYS A 88 24.48 -39.22 -9.88
N THR A 89 23.44 -38.68 -9.23
CA THR A 89 22.02 -38.83 -9.62
C THR A 89 21.60 -37.94 -10.80
N GLY A 90 22.50 -37.07 -11.29
CA GLY A 90 22.22 -36.11 -12.35
C GLY A 90 21.49 -34.84 -11.90
N GLN A 91 21.10 -34.74 -10.62
CA GLN A 91 20.48 -33.53 -10.06
C GLN A 91 21.55 -32.48 -9.74
N THR A 92 21.20 -31.20 -9.94
CA THR A 92 22.11 -30.06 -9.76
C THR A 92 21.66 -29.16 -8.62
N TYR A 93 22.61 -28.72 -7.81
CA TYR A 93 22.40 -27.89 -6.62
C TYR A 93 23.41 -26.76 -6.57
N GLU A 94 23.13 -25.74 -5.76
CA GLU A 94 24.13 -24.76 -5.35
C GLU A 94 25.17 -25.45 -4.46
N ARG A 95 26.46 -25.26 -4.76
CA ARG A 95 27.59 -25.91 -4.06
C ARG A 95 27.50 -25.76 -2.55
N SER A 96 27.30 -24.53 -2.07
CA SER A 96 27.29 -24.25 -0.63
C SER A 96 26.17 -25.01 0.11
N ASN A 97 25.00 -25.14 -0.52
CA ASN A 97 23.85 -25.82 0.06
C ASN A 97 24.01 -27.33 0.11
N ILE A 98 24.52 -27.95 -0.97
CA ILE A 98 24.71 -29.41 -0.99
C ILE A 98 25.89 -29.85 -0.10
N LEU A 99 26.96 -29.06 -0.01
CA LEU A 99 28.05 -29.32 0.95
C LEU A 99 27.56 -29.23 2.40
N LYS A 100 26.66 -28.28 2.69
CA LYS A 100 26.02 -28.18 4.00
C LYS A 100 25.15 -29.41 4.29
N TRP A 101 24.40 -29.90 3.32
CA TRP A 101 23.62 -31.14 3.44
C TRP A 101 24.49 -32.34 3.80
N PHE A 102 25.64 -32.49 3.12
CA PHE A 102 26.60 -33.56 3.43
C PHE A 102 27.24 -33.39 4.82
N SER A 103 27.54 -32.16 5.24
CA SER A 103 28.10 -31.89 6.57
C SER A 103 27.16 -32.26 7.73
N LEU A 104 25.85 -32.36 7.48
CA LEU A 104 24.84 -32.83 8.43
C LEU A 104 24.74 -34.37 8.50
N GLY A 105 25.58 -35.08 7.73
CA GLY A 105 25.62 -36.54 7.69
C GLY A 105 24.61 -37.16 6.72
N HIS A 106 24.01 -36.38 5.83
CA HIS A 106 23.08 -36.88 4.83
C HIS A 106 23.80 -37.26 3.54
N PHE A 107 23.85 -38.55 3.20
CA PHE A 107 24.42 -39.07 1.94
C PHE A 107 23.34 -39.50 0.93
N THR A 108 22.21 -38.81 0.96
CA THR A 108 21.10 -39.01 0.02
C THR A 108 20.93 -37.79 -0.87
N CYS A 109 20.47 -38.01 -2.10
CA CYS A 109 20.09 -36.95 -3.01
C CYS A 109 18.81 -36.25 -2.47
N PRO A 110 18.85 -34.93 -2.17
CA PRO A 110 17.70 -34.22 -1.60
C PRO A 110 16.41 -34.30 -2.41
N THR A 111 16.53 -34.37 -3.74
CA THR A 111 15.37 -34.35 -4.65
C THR A 111 14.84 -35.75 -4.95
N THR A 112 15.73 -36.72 -5.18
CA THR A 112 15.30 -38.09 -5.56
C THR A 112 15.17 -39.03 -4.37
N MET A 113 15.63 -38.62 -3.19
CA MET A 113 15.68 -39.43 -1.95
C MET A 113 16.47 -40.74 -2.09
N GLN A 114 17.33 -40.85 -3.11
CA GLN A 114 18.18 -42.03 -3.35
C GLN A 114 19.52 -41.88 -2.61
N GLU A 115 20.05 -42.99 -2.10
CA GLU A 115 21.41 -43.04 -1.55
C GLU A 115 22.44 -42.79 -2.66
N LEU A 116 23.44 -41.96 -2.33
CA LEU A 116 24.52 -41.64 -3.25
C LEU A 116 25.55 -42.77 -3.23
N TRP A 117 25.81 -43.36 -4.39
CA TRP A 117 26.86 -44.37 -4.57
C TRP A 117 28.27 -43.75 -4.70
N ASP A 118 28.32 -42.44 -4.93
CA ASP A 118 29.53 -41.61 -5.00
C ASP A 118 29.20 -40.24 -4.37
N ASP A 119 30.05 -39.79 -3.44
CA ASP A 119 29.95 -38.50 -2.75
C ASP A 119 30.66 -37.36 -3.51
N SER A 120 31.26 -37.67 -4.66
CA SER A 120 31.90 -36.67 -5.50
C SER A 120 30.89 -35.66 -6.05
N ILE A 121 31.30 -34.39 -6.04
CA ILE A 121 30.53 -33.26 -6.54
C ILE A 121 31.16 -32.79 -7.83
N THR A 122 30.42 -32.87 -8.94
CA THR A 122 30.92 -32.47 -10.26
C THR A 122 30.47 -31.04 -10.61
N PRO A 123 31.38 -30.08 -10.85
CA PRO A 123 30.98 -28.72 -11.25
C PRO A 123 30.24 -28.69 -12.59
N ASN A 124 29.04 -28.10 -12.62
CA ASN A 124 28.24 -27.99 -13.84
C ASN A 124 28.53 -26.65 -14.55
N LYS A 125 29.67 -26.60 -15.24
CA LYS A 125 30.11 -25.40 -15.96
C LYS A 125 29.14 -24.96 -17.06
N THR A 126 28.45 -25.91 -17.68
CA THR A 126 27.45 -25.63 -18.73
C THR A 126 26.27 -24.87 -18.14
N LEU A 127 25.68 -25.39 -17.05
CA LEU A 127 24.57 -24.71 -16.39
C LEU A 127 25.00 -23.36 -15.82
N HIS A 128 26.18 -23.28 -15.20
CA HIS A 128 26.74 -22.00 -14.75
C HIS A 128 26.81 -20.98 -15.89
N HIS A 129 27.28 -21.38 -17.08
CA HIS A 129 27.37 -20.48 -18.23
C HIS A 129 25.99 -20.04 -18.75
N LEU A 130 25.00 -20.94 -18.75
CA LEU A 130 23.62 -20.61 -19.13
C LEU A 130 22.99 -19.62 -18.16
N ILE A 131 23.11 -19.87 -16.85
CA ILE A 131 22.66 -18.97 -15.79
C ILE A 131 23.32 -17.60 -15.98
N TYR A 132 24.65 -17.58 -16.09
CA TYR A 132 25.41 -16.35 -16.27
C TYR A 132 24.93 -15.55 -17.50
N ARG A 133 24.78 -16.20 -18.65
CA ARG A 133 24.36 -15.54 -19.89
C ARG A 133 22.94 -14.99 -19.78
N TRP A 134 22.02 -15.73 -19.17
CA TRP A 134 20.64 -15.29 -18.99
C TRP A 134 20.55 -14.06 -18.09
N PHE A 135 21.18 -14.10 -16.91
CA PHE A 135 21.21 -12.95 -15.99
C PHE A 135 21.94 -11.76 -16.61
N SER A 136 23.07 -11.98 -17.30
CA SER A 136 23.81 -10.93 -17.98
C SER A 136 22.98 -10.22 -19.06
N GLN A 137 22.23 -10.97 -19.87
CA GLN A 137 21.37 -10.37 -20.89
C GLN A 137 20.25 -9.53 -20.28
N LYS A 138 19.57 -10.05 -19.26
CA LYS A 138 18.51 -9.31 -18.54
C LYS A 138 19.06 -8.06 -17.85
N TYR A 139 20.22 -8.19 -17.22
CA TYR A 139 20.91 -7.09 -16.54
C TYR A 139 21.29 -5.97 -17.51
N LEU A 140 21.87 -6.32 -18.66
CA LEU A 140 22.23 -5.33 -19.69
C LEU A 140 21.00 -4.61 -20.26
N LEU A 141 19.88 -5.32 -20.47
CA LEU A 141 18.63 -4.71 -20.91
C LEU A 141 18.06 -3.75 -19.86
N MET A 142 18.08 -4.13 -18.58
CA MET A 142 17.67 -3.25 -17.48
C MET A 142 18.55 -2.01 -17.40
N LYS A 143 19.88 -2.18 -17.46
CA LYS A 143 20.84 -1.07 -17.41
C LYS A 143 20.66 -0.11 -18.59
N LYS A 144 20.56 -0.64 -19.81
CA LYS A 144 20.30 0.16 -21.01
C LYS A 144 18.99 0.94 -20.89
N ARG A 145 17.91 0.30 -20.44
CA ARG A 145 16.62 0.97 -20.21
C ARG A 145 16.76 2.09 -19.18
N SER A 146 17.50 1.87 -18.10
CA SER A 146 17.77 2.91 -17.11
C SER A 146 18.54 4.09 -17.71
N GLU A 147 19.60 3.84 -18.47
CA GLU A 147 20.39 4.88 -19.16
C GLU A 147 19.55 5.68 -20.15
N ASP A 148 18.72 5.00 -20.96
CA ASP A 148 17.80 5.64 -21.91
C ASP A 148 16.79 6.55 -21.19
N LEU A 149 16.25 6.10 -20.05
CA LEU A 149 15.31 6.89 -19.24
C LEU A 149 15.98 8.09 -18.55
N GLN A 150 17.22 7.94 -18.10
CA GLN A 150 18.01 9.05 -17.55
C GLN A 150 18.27 10.10 -18.62
N GLY A 151 18.78 9.69 -19.79
CA GLY A 151 19.02 10.61 -20.91
C GLY A 151 17.75 11.33 -21.35
N ARG A 152 16.61 10.62 -21.37
CA ARG A 152 15.30 11.24 -21.67
C ARG A 152 14.87 12.24 -20.61
N ALA A 153 15.09 11.95 -19.33
CA ALA A 153 14.77 12.89 -18.25
C ALA A 153 15.59 14.19 -18.36
N SER A 154 16.90 14.08 -18.61
CA SER A 154 17.78 15.24 -18.82
C SER A 154 17.37 16.07 -20.04
N GLU A 155 17.06 15.41 -21.17
CA GLU A 155 16.57 16.09 -22.38
C GLU A 155 15.27 16.86 -22.12
N LEU A 156 14.33 16.26 -21.38
CA LEU A 156 13.07 16.90 -21.03
C LEU A 156 13.28 18.10 -20.10
N LEU A 157 14.20 18.01 -19.13
CA LEU A 157 14.54 19.16 -18.26
C LEU A 157 15.13 20.32 -19.06
N GLU A 158 16.04 20.05 -19.99
CA GLU A 158 16.59 21.08 -20.89
C GLU A 158 15.51 21.67 -21.81
N THR A 159 14.57 20.84 -22.26
CA THR A 159 13.43 21.29 -23.06
C THR A 159 12.54 22.22 -22.25
N LEU A 160 12.21 21.86 -21.00
CA LEU A 160 11.35 22.64 -20.10
C LEU A 160 11.87 24.06 -19.85
N LYS A 161 13.20 24.24 -19.81
CA LYS A 161 13.83 25.57 -19.70
C LYS A 161 13.53 26.47 -20.91
N LYS A 162 13.32 25.88 -22.09
CA LYS A 162 13.17 26.60 -23.38
C LYS A 162 11.71 26.77 -23.79
N VAL A 163 10.87 25.77 -23.56
CA VAL A 163 9.48 25.76 -24.07
C VAL A 163 8.50 26.50 -23.15
N LYS A 164 7.43 27.03 -23.75
CA LYS A 164 6.31 27.72 -23.08
C LYS A 164 4.97 27.19 -23.61
N GLY A 165 3.88 27.53 -22.92
CA GLY A 165 2.52 27.19 -23.37
C GLY A 165 2.29 25.67 -23.47
N GLN A 166 1.60 25.23 -24.53
CA GLN A 166 1.23 23.83 -24.72
C GLN A 166 2.43 22.88 -24.84
N ALA A 167 3.52 23.31 -25.48
CA ALA A 167 4.74 22.52 -25.58
C ALA A 167 5.34 22.22 -24.20
N ARG A 168 5.20 23.14 -23.23
CA ARG A 168 5.61 22.91 -21.84
C ARG A 168 4.75 21.86 -21.15
N VAL A 169 3.43 21.92 -21.34
CA VAL A 169 2.51 20.93 -20.76
C VAL A 169 2.85 19.53 -21.27
N GLN A 170 3.11 19.39 -22.57
CA GLN A 170 3.49 18.11 -23.16
C GLN A 170 4.82 17.59 -22.60
N ALA A 171 5.84 18.45 -22.49
CA ALA A 171 7.13 18.07 -21.90
C ALA A 171 7.00 17.67 -20.42
N LEU A 172 6.16 18.35 -19.64
CA LEU A 172 5.89 17.99 -18.24
C LEU A 172 5.20 16.63 -18.16
N LYS A 173 4.21 16.37 -19.01
CA LYS A 173 3.47 15.10 -19.04
C LYS A 173 4.39 13.92 -19.37
N GLU A 174 5.29 14.09 -20.35
CA GLU A 174 6.31 13.08 -20.67
C GLU A 174 7.28 12.87 -19.51
N LEU A 175 7.72 13.96 -18.86
CA LEU A 175 8.60 13.86 -17.70
C LEU A 175 7.92 13.14 -16.53
N GLN A 176 6.64 13.42 -16.28
CA GLN A 176 5.86 12.74 -15.24
C GLN A 176 5.81 11.24 -15.49
N GLN A 177 5.58 10.81 -16.73
CA GLN A 177 5.55 9.39 -17.09
C GLN A 177 6.91 8.73 -16.84
N VAL A 178 8.00 9.39 -17.22
CA VAL A 178 9.37 8.89 -17.01
C VAL A 178 9.68 8.78 -15.51
N VAL A 179 9.38 9.81 -14.72
CA VAL A 179 9.57 9.86 -13.26
C VAL A 179 8.74 8.80 -12.54
N ALA A 180 7.50 8.55 -12.98
CA ALA A 180 6.65 7.50 -12.42
C ALA A 180 7.18 6.09 -12.71
N SER A 181 7.92 5.90 -13.81
CA SER A 181 8.32 4.57 -14.29
C SER A 181 9.56 3.99 -13.61
N HIS A 182 10.53 4.82 -13.19
CA HIS A 182 11.83 4.30 -12.74
C HIS A 182 12.56 5.20 -11.74
N ALA A 183 13.13 4.60 -10.70
CA ALA A 183 13.86 5.31 -9.64
C ALA A 183 15.11 6.06 -10.15
N SER A 184 15.78 5.54 -11.18
CA SER A 184 16.95 6.20 -11.76
C SER A 184 16.61 7.55 -12.40
N ALA A 185 15.45 7.66 -13.06
CA ALA A 185 14.98 8.92 -13.62
C ALA A 185 14.64 9.93 -12.52
N LYS A 186 14.02 9.49 -11.42
CA LYS A 186 13.78 10.34 -10.24
C LYS A 186 15.08 10.95 -9.71
N LYS A 187 16.11 10.12 -9.57
CA LYS A 187 17.43 10.55 -9.12
C LYS A 187 18.05 11.58 -10.08
N THR A 188 18.06 11.32 -11.38
CA THR A 188 18.56 12.27 -12.39
C THR A 188 17.84 13.61 -12.32
N VAL A 189 16.51 13.61 -12.16
CA VAL A 189 15.73 14.85 -12.06
C VAL A 189 16.11 15.66 -10.82
N VAL A 190 16.40 15.00 -9.70
CA VAL A 190 16.87 15.68 -8.48
C VAL A 190 18.29 16.21 -8.67
N ASP A 191 19.21 15.38 -9.16
CA ASP A 191 20.64 15.71 -9.33
C ASP A 191 20.86 16.89 -10.30
N GLU A 192 20.01 17.03 -11.33
CA GLU A 192 20.06 18.14 -12.30
C GLU A 192 19.28 19.39 -11.88
N GLY A 193 18.83 19.47 -10.62
CA GLY A 193 18.11 20.64 -10.10
C GLY A 193 16.68 20.77 -10.64
N GLY A 194 16.09 19.67 -11.14
CA GLY A 194 14.74 19.64 -11.68
C GLY A 194 13.67 20.00 -10.63
N VAL A 195 13.89 19.69 -9.36
CA VAL A 195 12.97 20.06 -8.27
C VAL A 195 12.80 21.57 -8.17
N ALA A 196 13.91 22.33 -8.19
CA ALA A 196 13.88 23.79 -8.15
C ALA A 196 13.23 24.38 -9.42
N LEU A 197 13.56 23.83 -10.59
CA LEU A 197 12.96 24.22 -11.86
C LEU A 197 11.44 24.03 -11.84
N ILE A 198 10.96 22.83 -11.50
CA ILE A 198 9.53 22.51 -11.48
C ILE A 198 8.81 23.32 -10.40
N SER A 199 9.42 23.50 -9.23
CA SER A 199 8.88 24.35 -8.17
C SER A 199 8.75 25.80 -8.61
N SER A 200 9.65 26.31 -9.45
CA SER A 200 9.58 27.67 -10.01
C SER A 200 8.42 27.84 -11.01
N LEU A 201 7.93 26.74 -11.61
CA LEU A 201 6.76 26.75 -12.49
C LEU A 201 5.45 26.88 -11.71
N LEU A 202 5.45 26.68 -10.39
CA LEU A 202 4.30 26.89 -9.52
C LEU A 202 4.31 28.33 -8.99
N GLY A 203 3.54 29.20 -9.61
CA GLY A 203 3.40 30.60 -9.23
C GLY A 203 1.97 31.14 -9.44
N PRO A 204 1.71 32.41 -9.11
CA PRO A 204 0.36 32.98 -9.11
C PRO A 204 -0.37 32.93 -10.47
N PHE A 205 0.37 32.87 -11.57
CA PHE A 205 -0.16 32.89 -12.94
C PHE A 205 -0.01 31.55 -13.66
N THR A 206 0.29 30.49 -12.92
CA THR A 206 0.45 29.15 -13.49
C THR A 206 -0.91 28.59 -13.87
N SER A 207 -1.04 28.12 -15.11
CA SER A 207 -2.28 27.48 -15.55
C SER A 207 -2.51 26.14 -14.83
N HIS A 208 -3.76 25.75 -14.66
CA HIS A 208 -4.12 24.46 -14.06
C HIS A 208 -3.43 23.28 -14.74
N ALA A 209 -3.27 23.31 -16.07
CA ALA A 209 -2.57 22.26 -16.80
C ALA A 209 -1.09 22.15 -16.37
N VAL A 210 -0.34 23.26 -16.36
CA VAL A 210 1.07 23.25 -15.93
C VAL A 210 1.19 22.86 -14.46
N GLY A 211 0.32 23.39 -13.60
CA GLY A 211 0.34 23.10 -12.17
C GLY A 211 0.04 21.63 -11.87
N SER A 212 -0.94 21.03 -12.57
CA SER A 212 -1.33 19.63 -12.38
C SER A 212 -0.18 18.67 -12.68
N GLU A 213 0.48 18.85 -13.82
CA GLU A 213 1.62 18.01 -14.22
C GLU A 213 2.82 18.25 -13.29
N SER A 214 3.08 19.51 -12.92
CA SER A 214 4.18 19.86 -12.00
C SER A 214 4.01 19.20 -10.61
N ILE A 215 2.80 19.25 -10.05
CA ILE A 215 2.47 18.60 -8.78
C ILE A 215 2.60 17.07 -8.90
N GLY A 216 2.15 16.51 -10.02
CA GLY A 216 2.27 15.08 -10.32
C GLY A 216 3.72 14.59 -10.45
N ILE A 217 4.65 15.45 -10.86
CA ILE A 217 6.09 15.14 -10.83
C ILE A 217 6.63 15.27 -9.41
N LEU A 218 6.38 16.40 -8.73
CA LEU A 218 6.95 16.70 -7.41
C LEU A 218 6.60 15.66 -6.34
N VAL A 219 5.37 15.14 -6.35
CA VAL A 219 4.92 14.10 -5.41
C VAL A 219 5.71 12.78 -5.55
N ASN A 220 6.34 12.56 -6.71
CA ASN A 220 7.12 11.36 -6.98
C ASN A 220 8.63 11.53 -6.75
N LEU A 221 9.08 12.74 -6.40
CA LEU A 221 10.47 13.09 -6.16
C LEU A 221 10.77 13.19 -4.66
N ASN A 222 12.04 12.99 -4.30
CA ASN A 222 12.52 13.24 -2.95
C ASN A 222 12.82 14.73 -2.79
N LEU A 223 12.01 15.43 -1.99
CA LEU A 223 12.13 16.86 -1.75
C LEU A 223 13.02 17.12 -0.53
N ASP A 224 14.05 17.94 -0.71
CA ASP A 224 14.87 18.44 0.40
C ASP A 224 14.14 19.55 1.18
N SER A 225 14.66 19.89 2.36
CA SER A 225 14.05 20.91 3.23
C SER A 225 13.95 22.28 2.55
N GLU A 226 14.93 22.65 1.71
CA GLU A 226 14.88 23.92 0.97
C GLU A 226 13.72 23.95 -0.04
N SER A 227 13.55 22.88 -0.82
CA SER A 227 12.43 22.77 -1.76
C SER A 227 11.08 22.74 -1.05
N LYS A 228 10.98 22.05 0.10
CA LYS A 228 9.75 22.03 0.90
C LYS A 228 9.38 23.44 1.39
N VAL A 229 10.34 24.18 1.96
CA VAL A 229 10.12 25.58 2.38
C VAL A 229 9.74 26.49 1.20
N ASN A 230 10.33 26.26 0.02
CA ASN A 230 9.99 26.99 -1.19
C ASN A 230 8.56 26.68 -1.69
N LEU A 231 8.09 25.44 -1.55
CA LEU A 231 6.75 25.00 -1.93
C LEU A 231 5.67 25.44 -0.94
N MET A 232 6.04 25.68 0.33
CA MET A 232 5.15 26.17 1.38
C MET A 232 4.82 27.66 1.31
N GLN A 233 5.33 28.37 0.31
CA GLN A 233 4.98 29.78 0.12
C GLN A 233 3.47 29.95 -0.10
N PRO A 234 2.81 30.96 0.52
CA PRO A 234 1.34 31.09 0.49
C PRO A 234 0.73 31.06 -0.91
N ALA A 235 1.38 31.70 -1.89
CA ALA A 235 0.91 31.73 -3.27
C ALA A 235 0.89 30.34 -3.94
N LYS A 236 1.88 29.47 -3.63
CA LYS A 236 1.96 28.12 -4.20
C LYS A 236 0.95 27.20 -3.55
N ILE A 237 0.75 27.32 -2.25
CA ILE A 237 -0.26 26.57 -1.52
C ILE A 237 -1.66 26.97 -1.98
N SER A 238 -1.92 28.26 -2.19
CA SER A 238 -3.18 28.71 -2.79
C SER A 238 -3.43 28.08 -4.15
N LEU A 239 -2.44 28.07 -5.05
CA LEU A 239 -2.54 27.41 -6.34
C LEU A 239 -2.82 25.90 -6.19
N MET A 240 -2.14 25.21 -5.27
CA MET A 240 -2.40 23.79 -5.01
C MET A 240 -3.83 23.54 -4.53
N VAL A 241 -4.38 24.44 -3.71
CA VAL A 241 -5.77 24.40 -3.22
C VAL A 241 -6.76 24.65 -4.36
N ASP A 242 -6.48 25.60 -5.25
CA ASP A 242 -7.32 25.86 -6.43
C ASP A 242 -7.34 24.63 -7.36
N ILE A 243 -6.17 24.06 -7.64
CA ILE A 243 -6.03 22.82 -8.42
C ILE A 243 -6.72 21.63 -7.73
N LEU A 244 -6.65 21.51 -6.40
CA LEU A 244 -7.36 20.48 -5.64
C LEU A 244 -8.89 20.62 -5.78
N ASN A 245 -9.40 21.84 -5.87
CA ASN A 245 -10.84 22.07 -5.99
C ASN A 245 -11.37 21.75 -7.39
N GLU A 246 -10.63 22.09 -8.44
CA GLU A 246 -11.09 22.00 -9.84
C GLU A 246 -10.50 20.85 -10.66
N GLY A 247 -9.40 20.23 -10.20
CA GLY A 247 -8.63 19.25 -10.95
C GLY A 247 -9.30 17.89 -11.15
N SER A 248 -8.63 17.03 -11.92
CA SER A 248 -9.01 15.61 -12.06
C SER A 248 -8.84 14.86 -10.74
N ILE A 249 -9.47 13.71 -10.57
CA ILE A 249 -9.32 12.89 -9.35
C ILE A 249 -7.84 12.57 -9.03
N GLU A 250 -7.05 12.26 -10.05
CA GLU A 250 -5.62 11.98 -9.89
C GLU A 250 -4.86 13.23 -9.44
N THR A 251 -5.15 14.37 -10.06
CA THR A 251 -4.57 15.66 -9.66
C THR A 251 -4.92 15.99 -8.21
N LYS A 252 -6.16 15.75 -7.78
CA LYS A 252 -6.59 15.96 -6.40
C LYS A 252 -5.79 15.11 -5.43
N ILE A 253 -5.62 13.82 -5.73
CA ILE A 253 -4.81 12.89 -4.91
C ILE A 253 -3.35 13.35 -4.86
N ASN A 254 -2.78 13.82 -5.98
CA ASN A 254 -1.41 14.32 -6.00
C ASN A 254 -1.26 15.62 -5.18
N CYS A 255 -2.24 16.52 -5.23
CA CYS A 255 -2.27 17.70 -4.36
C CYS A 255 -2.32 17.31 -2.88
N THR A 256 -3.19 16.36 -2.50
CA THR A 256 -3.29 15.95 -1.08
C THR A 256 -2.00 15.34 -0.58
N ARG A 257 -1.37 14.48 -1.38
CA ARG A 257 -0.08 13.86 -1.05
C ARG A 257 1.05 14.87 -0.95
N LEU A 258 1.13 15.82 -1.89
CA LEU A 258 2.16 16.85 -1.86
C LEU A 258 2.01 17.73 -0.62
N ILE A 259 0.80 18.20 -0.30
CA ILE A 259 0.57 18.98 0.93
C ILE A 259 0.98 18.16 2.16
N GLU A 260 0.61 16.88 2.24
CA GLU A 260 1.00 16.00 3.34
C GLU A 260 2.54 15.85 3.45
N MET A 261 3.25 15.70 2.33
CA MET A 261 4.73 15.67 2.32
C MET A 261 5.37 16.97 2.81
N LEU A 262 4.72 18.12 2.56
CA LEU A 262 5.18 19.42 3.06
C LEU A 262 4.93 19.58 4.57
N MET A 263 3.88 18.95 5.10
CA MET A 263 3.56 18.97 6.54
C MET A 263 4.57 18.23 7.40
N ASP A 264 5.28 17.26 6.84
CA ASP A 264 6.35 16.50 7.51
C ASP A 264 7.64 17.33 7.75
N GLU A 265 7.71 18.57 7.26
CA GLU A 265 8.87 19.44 7.50
C GLU A 265 8.97 19.91 8.95
N LYS A 266 10.18 19.90 9.53
CA LYS A 266 10.40 20.22 10.96
C LYS A 266 9.90 21.59 11.38
N ASN A 267 9.94 22.56 10.47
CA ASN A 267 9.52 23.94 10.71
C ASN A 267 8.13 24.25 10.13
N PHE A 268 7.27 23.23 10.03
CA PHE A 268 5.94 23.40 9.47
C PHE A 268 5.06 24.35 10.32
N SER A 269 4.52 25.40 9.68
CA SER A 269 3.53 26.29 10.29
C SER A 269 2.11 25.86 9.93
N SER A 270 1.26 25.66 10.95
CA SER A 270 -0.16 25.31 10.76
C SER A 270 -0.96 26.36 9.99
N GLU A 271 -0.47 27.60 9.87
CA GLU A 271 -1.09 28.66 9.07
C GLU A 271 -1.22 28.27 7.59
N VAL A 272 -0.26 27.48 7.09
CA VAL A 272 -0.22 27.02 5.69
C VAL A 272 -1.47 26.20 5.32
N VAL A 273 -1.97 25.41 6.27
CA VAL A 273 -3.15 24.54 6.07
C VAL A 273 -4.42 25.10 6.71
N SER A 274 -4.35 26.30 7.30
CA SER A 274 -5.49 27.02 7.90
C SER A 274 -6.38 27.70 6.84
N SER A 275 -6.63 27.02 5.72
CA SER A 275 -7.45 27.52 4.61
C SER A 275 -8.83 26.85 4.61
N PRO A 276 -9.94 27.60 4.73
CA PRO A 276 -11.28 27.04 4.60
C PRO A 276 -11.49 26.35 3.24
N SER A 277 -10.93 26.91 2.16
CA SER A 277 -11.01 26.37 0.80
C SER A 277 -10.31 25.01 0.65
N LEU A 278 -9.19 24.81 1.36
CA LEU A 278 -8.53 23.50 1.44
C LEU A 278 -9.45 22.48 2.11
N LEU A 279 -9.97 22.80 3.29
CA LEU A 279 -10.80 21.89 4.07
C LEU A 279 -12.10 21.53 3.33
N VAL A 280 -12.77 22.51 2.73
CA VAL A 280 -13.97 22.27 1.91
C VAL A 280 -13.62 21.41 0.69
N GLY A 281 -12.49 21.64 0.04
CA GLY A 281 -12.00 20.81 -1.06
C GLY A 281 -11.76 19.36 -0.65
N LEU A 282 -11.14 19.13 0.51
CA LEU A 282 -10.93 17.80 1.08
C LEU A 282 -12.26 17.11 1.42
N LEU A 283 -13.20 17.83 2.06
CA LEU A 283 -14.51 17.27 2.36
C LEU A 283 -15.27 16.88 1.09
N ARG A 284 -15.20 17.68 0.02
CA ARG A 284 -15.78 17.31 -1.28
C ARG A 284 -15.13 16.05 -1.86
N LEU A 285 -13.80 15.93 -1.77
CA LEU A 285 -13.06 14.74 -2.22
C LEU A 285 -13.44 13.49 -1.42
N ILE A 286 -13.56 13.60 -0.10
CA ILE A 286 -13.94 12.51 0.80
C ILE A 286 -15.37 12.03 0.52
N LYS A 287 -16.28 12.95 0.17
CA LYS A 287 -17.68 12.65 -0.15
C LYS A 287 -17.86 11.95 -1.52
N ASP A 288 -16.90 12.04 -2.44
CA ASP A 288 -17.02 11.43 -3.77
C ASP A 288 -16.85 9.91 -3.73
N LYS A 289 -17.99 9.21 -3.59
CA LYS A 289 -18.06 7.74 -3.50
C LYS A 289 -17.56 7.00 -4.75
N ARG A 290 -17.36 7.69 -5.88
CA ARG A 290 -16.91 7.07 -7.13
C ARG A 290 -15.42 6.70 -7.09
N HIS A 291 -14.66 7.31 -6.19
CA HIS A 291 -13.20 7.20 -6.19
C HIS A 291 -12.66 6.89 -4.79
N PRO A 292 -12.61 5.61 -4.39
CA PRO A 292 -12.13 5.19 -3.07
C PRO A 292 -10.70 5.69 -2.75
N ASN A 293 -9.83 5.73 -3.77
CA ASN A 293 -8.46 6.27 -3.62
C ASN A 293 -8.46 7.76 -3.24
N GLY A 294 -9.43 8.52 -3.76
CA GLY A 294 -9.63 9.93 -3.41
C GLY A 294 -10.11 10.07 -1.96
N THR A 295 -11.07 9.25 -1.54
CA THR A 295 -11.54 9.22 -0.15
C THR A 295 -10.41 8.92 0.82
N SER A 296 -9.58 7.92 0.53
CA SER A 296 -8.43 7.56 1.36
C SER A 296 -7.41 8.70 1.45
N ALA A 297 -7.05 9.31 0.31
CA ALA A 297 -6.08 10.40 0.28
C ALA A 297 -6.59 11.66 1.00
N GLY A 298 -7.88 11.99 0.82
CA GLY A 298 -8.52 13.10 1.50
C GLY A 298 -8.60 12.90 3.02
N LEU A 299 -8.96 11.70 3.48
CA LEU A 299 -8.98 11.36 4.90
C LEU A 299 -7.58 11.37 5.51
N GLY A 300 -6.57 10.88 4.79
CA GLY A 300 -5.16 10.91 5.22
C GLY A 300 -4.70 12.33 5.50
N LEU A 301 -4.83 13.23 4.53
CA LEU A 301 -4.45 14.63 4.72
C LEU A 301 -5.30 15.32 5.80
N LEU A 302 -6.62 15.08 5.85
CA LEU A 302 -7.47 15.68 6.89
C LEU A 302 -7.08 15.21 8.29
N LYS A 303 -6.71 13.93 8.45
CA LYS A 303 -6.16 13.36 9.69
C LYS A 303 -4.87 14.06 10.11
N THR A 304 -3.95 14.24 9.17
CA THR A 304 -2.69 14.95 9.40
C THR A 304 -2.94 16.41 9.81
N ILE A 305 -3.85 17.12 9.13
CA ILE A 305 -4.27 18.49 9.50
C ILE A 305 -4.88 18.55 10.91
N CYS A 306 -5.76 17.62 11.27
CA CYS A 306 -6.42 17.58 12.57
C CYS A 306 -5.45 17.33 13.73
N SER A 307 -4.26 16.79 13.46
CA SER A 307 -3.21 16.64 14.48
C SER A 307 -2.75 17.99 15.03
N HIS A 308 -2.88 19.08 14.25
CA HIS A 308 -2.57 20.45 14.69
C HIS A 308 -3.76 21.12 15.38
N ASN A 309 -3.60 21.49 16.65
CA ASN A 309 -4.66 22.07 17.49
C ASN A 309 -5.29 23.34 16.88
N GLN A 310 -4.49 24.17 16.22
CA GLN A 310 -4.89 25.48 15.68
C GLN A 310 -5.97 25.36 14.60
N VAL A 311 -6.00 24.25 13.86
CA VAL A 311 -6.90 24.09 12.70
C VAL A 311 -8.22 23.40 13.08
N ARG A 312 -8.27 22.70 14.22
CA ARG A 312 -9.41 21.85 14.61
C ARG A 312 -10.74 22.61 14.67
N ASN A 313 -10.74 23.83 15.22
CA ASN A 313 -11.95 24.67 15.26
C ASN A 313 -12.46 25.02 13.86
N LEU A 314 -11.54 25.31 12.93
CA LEU A 314 -11.90 25.59 11.55
C LEU A 314 -12.51 24.36 10.87
N VAL A 315 -11.94 23.17 11.11
CA VAL A 315 -12.47 21.88 10.61
C VAL A 315 -13.91 21.64 11.10
N VAL A 316 -14.22 21.96 12.35
CA VAL A 316 -15.61 21.91 12.85
C VAL A 316 -16.48 22.93 12.14
N SER A 317 -16.02 24.19 12.00
CA SER A 317 -16.83 25.27 11.41
C SER A 317 -17.19 25.07 9.94
N VAL A 318 -16.36 24.36 9.17
CA VAL A 318 -16.66 24.03 7.76
C VAL A 318 -17.62 22.84 7.62
N GLY A 319 -18.08 22.25 8.73
CA GLY A 319 -19.07 21.16 8.71
C GLY A 319 -18.48 19.77 8.51
N ALA A 320 -17.22 19.53 8.90
CA ALA A 320 -16.59 18.21 8.76
C ALA A 320 -17.32 17.11 9.58
N VAL A 321 -17.75 17.43 10.80
CA VAL A 321 -18.38 16.48 11.73
C VAL A 321 -19.63 15.81 11.13
N PRO A 322 -20.70 16.54 10.73
CA PRO A 322 -21.90 15.92 10.18
C PRO A 322 -21.61 15.11 8.92
N GLN A 323 -20.73 15.61 8.06
CA GLN A 323 -20.37 14.91 6.82
C GLN A 323 -19.64 13.59 7.09
N LEU A 324 -18.67 13.57 7.99
CA LEU A 324 -17.93 12.36 8.34
C LEU A 324 -18.85 11.32 8.98
N VAL A 325 -19.75 11.73 9.89
CA VAL A 325 -20.73 10.84 10.53
C VAL A 325 -21.65 10.19 9.50
N GLU A 326 -22.11 10.93 8.50
CA GLU A 326 -22.94 10.41 7.40
C GLU A 326 -22.19 9.36 6.54
N LEU A 327 -20.88 9.53 6.38
CA LEU A 327 -20.06 8.66 5.54
C LEU A 327 -19.64 7.35 6.21
N LEU A 328 -19.54 7.30 7.55
CA LEU A 328 -19.09 6.13 8.31
C LEU A 328 -19.64 4.78 7.82
N PRO A 329 -20.95 4.60 7.52
CA PRO A 329 -21.46 3.30 7.09
C PRO A 329 -20.86 2.75 5.80
N ASN A 330 -20.30 3.62 4.95
CA ASN A 330 -19.87 3.29 3.58
C ASN A 330 -18.34 3.23 3.43
N LEU A 331 -17.58 3.49 4.50
CA LEU A 331 -16.12 3.51 4.46
C LEU A 331 -15.54 2.09 4.61
N ASN A 332 -14.40 1.85 3.96
CA ASN A 332 -13.60 0.65 4.19
C ASN A 332 -12.89 0.71 5.57
N PRO A 333 -12.34 -0.40 6.09
CA PRO A 333 -11.71 -0.43 7.42
C PRO A 333 -10.63 0.64 7.66
N ASP A 334 -9.73 0.87 6.71
CA ASP A 334 -8.63 1.84 6.86
C ASP A 334 -9.13 3.28 6.89
N CYS A 335 -10.10 3.60 6.03
CA CYS A 335 -10.77 4.89 6.01
C CYS A 335 -11.66 5.10 7.26
N LEU A 336 -12.29 4.03 7.76
CA LEU A 336 -13.07 4.06 9.00
C LEU A 336 -12.19 4.46 10.18
N GLU A 337 -11.03 3.84 10.33
CA GLU A 337 -10.12 4.18 11.42
C GLU A 337 -9.67 5.65 11.33
N SER A 338 -9.34 6.11 10.13
CA SER A 338 -8.94 7.52 9.90
C SER A 338 -10.08 8.51 10.19
N ALA A 339 -11.30 8.21 9.76
CA ALA A 339 -12.48 9.04 10.02
C ALA A 339 -12.83 9.08 11.51
N LEU A 340 -12.77 7.94 12.21
CA LEU A 340 -13.01 7.87 13.65
C LEU A 340 -11.95 8.62 14.45
N PHE A 341 -10.68 8.51 14.07
CA PHE A 341 -9.61 9.30 14.68
C PHE A 341 -9.86 10.81 14.55
N ILE A 342 -10.27 11.28 13.36
CA ILE A 342 -10.62 12.68 13.15
C ILE A 342 -11.78 13.08 14.06
N LEU A 343 -12.87 12.30 14.10
CA LEU A 343 -14.03 12.59 14.94
C LEU A 343 -13.69 12.59 16.44
N ASP A 344 -12.82 11.68 16.89
CA ASP A 344 -12.34 11.62 18.28
C ASP A 344 -11.53 12.86 18.65
N ILE A 345 -10.63 13.33 17.76
CA ILE A 345 -9.93 14.59 17.98
C ILE A 345 -10.92 15.76 18.06
N LEU A 346 -11.87 15.85 17.14
CA LEU A 346 -12.83 16.95 17.11
C LEU A 346 -13.81 16.91 18.29
N CYS A 347 -14.10 15.74 18.86
CA CYS A 347 -14.94 15.61 20.06
C CYS A 347 -14.23 16.10 21.35
N THR A 348 -12.93 16.41 21.30
CA THR A 348 -12.29 17.10 22.43
C THR A 348 -12.68 18.58 22.52
N LEU A 349 -13.19 19.16 21.41
CA LEU A 349 -13.64 20.55 21.33
C LEU A 349 -15.13 20.69 21.71
N PRO A 350 -15.54 21.76 22.42
CA PRO A 350 -16.95 22.01 22.75
C PRO A 350 -17.88 22.07 21.53
N GLU A 351 -17.46 22.72 20.46
CA GLU A 351 -18.21 22.90 19.22
C GLU A 351 -18.32 21.56 18.47
N GLY A 352 -17.24 20.77 18.44
CA GLY A 352 -17.23 19.45 17.82
C GLY A 352 -18.13 18.45 18.57
N ARG A 353 -18.09 18.48 19.91
CA ARG A 353 -19.01 17.74 20.78
C ARG A 353 -20.47 18.08 20.51
N SER A 354 -20.77 19.37 20.44
CA SER A 354 -22.12 19.85 20.18
C SER A 354 -22.60 19.41 18.79
N ALA A 355 -21.74 19.50 17.77
CA ALA A 355 -22.04 19.03 16.42
C ALA A 355 -22.30 17.51 16.37
N LEU A 356 -21.52 16.71 17.09
CA LEU A 356 -21.72 15.26 17.20
C LEU A 356 -23.06 14.91 17.87
N LYS A 357 -23.43 15.64 18.92
CA LYS A 357 -24.71 15.46 19.63
C LYS A 357 -25.92 15.76 18.74
N VAL A 358 -25.83 16.79 17.89
CA VAL A 358 -26.90 17.18 16.97
C VAL A 358 -27.12 16.13 15.87
N CYS A 359 -26.08 15.38 15.49
CA CYS A 359 -26.17 14.35 14.46
C CYS A 359 -26.84 13.08 14.99
N SER A 360 -28.07 12.80 14.53
CA SER A 360 -28.86 11.62 14.95
C SER A 360 -28.16 10.27 14.72
N ASN A 361 -27.33 10.18 13.68
CA ASN A 361 -26.61 8.96 13.33
C ASN A 361 -25.32 8.73 14.13
N THR A 362 -24.87 9.68 14.97
CA THR A 362 -23.61 9.55 15.73
C THR A 362 -23.64 8.32 16.64
N ILE A 363 -24.60 8.28 17.57
CA ILE A 363 -24.69 7.20 18.57
C ILE A 363 -24.91 5.83 17.90
N PRO A 364 -25.89 5.65 16.97
CA PRO A 364 -26.07 4.38 16.28
C PRO A 364 -24.82 3.91 15.51
N ASN A 365 -24.09 4.82 14.87
CA ASN A 365 -22.87 4.47 14.14
C ASN A 365 -21.76 4.01 15.09
N MET A 366 -21.52 4.73 16.19
CA MET A 366 -20.49 4.34 17.15
C MET A 366 -20.79 2.99 17.79
N VAL A 367 -22.04 2.76 18.24
CA VAL A 367 -22.47 1.48 18.83
C VAL A 367 -22.27 0.31 17.87
N ARG A 368 -22.59 0.50 16.59
CA ARG A 368 -22.41 -0.51 15.53
C ARG A 368 -20.93 -0.88 15.29
N LEU A 369 -20.01 0.06 15.49
CA LEU A 369 -18.58 -0.11 15.22
C LEU A 369 -17.81 -0.79 16.37
N LEU A 370 -18.36 -0.80 17.59
CA LEU A 370 -17.76 -1.48 18.74
C LEU A 370 -17.50 -2.96 18.44
N MET A 371 -16.24 -3.39 18.62
CA MET A 371 -15.75 -4.76 18.41
C MET A 371 -15.93 -5.31 16.99
N ARG A 372 -16.10 -4.45 15.98
CA ARG A 372 -16.36 -4.87 14.59
C ARG A 372 -15.17 -4.71 13.64
N VAL A 373 -14.31 -3.72 13.86
CA VAL A 373 -13.25 -3.34 12.90
C VAL A 373 -11.87 -3.59 13.47
N SER A 374 -11.42 -2.73 14.39
CA SER A 374 -10.13 -2.85 15.09
C SER A 374 -10.31 -2.44 16.57
N GLU A 375 -9.32 -2.77 17.40
CA GLU A 375 -9.28 -2.30 18.79
C GLU A 375 -9.19 -0.76 18.84
N SER A 376 -8.39 -0.15 17.95
CA SER A 376 -8.30 1.31 17.77
C SER A 376 -9.65 1.94 17.45
N CYS A 377 -10.39 1.38 16.47
CA CYS A 377 -11.73 1.86 16.14
C CYS A 377 -12.69 1.77 17.33
N THR A 378 -12.61 0.70 18.12
CA THR A 378 -13.42 0.53 19.33
C THR A 378 -13.07 1.59 20.37
N GLN A 379 -11.79 1.91 20.54
CA GLN A 379 -11.34 2.98 21.43
C GLN A 379 -11.87 4.36 21.01
N TYR A 380 -11.74 4.73 19.73
CA TYR A 380 -12.26 6.01 19.24
C TYR A 380 -13.79 6.08 19.37
N ALA A 381 -14.50 5.03 19.00
CA ALA A 381 -15.96 4.99 19.10
C ALA A 381 -16.44 5.12 20.56
N LEU A 382 -15.77 4.47 21.51
CA LEU A 382 -16.10 4.59 22.94
C LEU A 382 -15.81 6.00 23.49
N SER A 383 -14.70 6.60 23.08
CA SER A 383 -14.34 7.97 23.47
C SER A 383 -15.39 8.98 22.98
N ILE A 384 -15.79 8.89 21.71
CA ILE A 384 -16.84 9.73 21.12
C ILE A 384 -18.19 9.51 21.85
N LEU A 385 -18.59 8.25 22.09
CA LEU A 385 -19.82 7.94 22.82
C LEU A 385 -19.83 8.52 24.23
N TRP A 386 -18.71 8.40 24.94
CA TRP A 386 -18.54 8.93 26.28
C TRP A 386 -18.73 10.44 26.30
N GLU A 387 -18.04 11.17 25.42
CA GLU A 387 -18.12 12.63 25.35
C GLU A 387 -19.53 13.11 24.99
N VAL A 388 -20.22 12.45 24.05
CA VAL A 388 -21.59 12.81 23.68
C VAL A 388 -22.59 12.47 24.79
N CYS A 389 -22.49 11.30 25.40
CA CYS A 389 -23.40 10.90 26.48
C CYS A 389 -23.24 11.76 27.73
N LYS A 390 -22.03 12.26 28.00
CA LYS A 390 -21.77 13.16 29.13
C LYS A 390 -22.45 14.52 28.97
N LEU A 391 -22.68 14.99 27.74
CA LEU A 391 -23.34 16.28 27.48
C LEU A 391 -24.84 16.25 27.77
N ALA A 392 -25.50 15.16 27.41
CA ALA A 392 -26.94 14.98 27.59
C ALA A 392 -27.24 13.53 28.00
N PRO A 393 -26.99 13.16 29.28
CA PRO A 393 -27.07 11.77 29.73
C PRO A 393 -28.42 11.10 29.50
N GLU A 394 -29.52 11.80 29.70
CA GLU A 394 -30.87 11.24 29.57
C GLU A 394 -31.22 10.91 28.11
N GLU A 395 -31.08 11.88 27.21
CA GLU A 395 -31.39 11.75 25.78
C GLU A 395 -30.45 10.76 25.09
N CYS A 396 -29.13 10.91 25.31
CA CYS A 396 -28.14 10.08 24.65
C CYS A 396 -28.14 8.63 25.18
N ALA A 397 -28.36 8.40 26.47
CA ALA A 397 -28.45 7.04 27.01
C ALA A 397 -29.64 6.28 26.41
N ALA A 398 -30.79 6.93 26.22
CA ALA A 398 -31.95 6.29 25.60
C ALA A 398 -31.65 5.80 24.18
N ILE A 399 -31.08 6.67 23.35
CA ILE A 399 -30.69 6.33 21.98
C ILE A 399 -29.62 5.22 21.97
N ALA A 400 -28.64 5.29 22.87
CA ALA A 400 -27.57 4.31 22.93
C ALA A 400 -28.07 2.92 23.36
N VAL A 401 -28.96 2.86 24.34
CA VAL A 401 -29.60 1.61 24.78
C VAL A 401 -30.44 1.01 23.67
N GLU A 402 -31.24 1.82 22.98
CA GLU A 402 -32.05 1.37 21.83
C GLU A 402 -31.18 0.87 20.66
N ALA A 403 -30.01 1.46 20.46
CA ALA A 403 -29.02 1.00 19.48
C ALA A 403 -28.30 -0.30 19.90
N GLY A 404 -28.52 -0.82 21.10
CA GLY A 404 -27.92 -2.07 21.60
C GLY A 404 -26.55 -1.90 22.27
N LEU A 405 -26.25 -0.71 22.83
CA LEU A 405 -24.97 -0.40 23.46
C LEU A 405 -24.57 -1.43 24.54
N ALA A 406 -25.51 -1.83 25.40
CA ALA A 406 -25.19 -2.69 26.55
C ALA A 406 -24.58 -4.04 26.15
N ALA A 407 -25.14 -4.71 25.14
CA ALA A 407 -24.59 -5.97 24.63
C ALA A 407 -23.18 -5.78 24.06
N LYS A 408 -22.94 -4.67 23.35
CA LYS A 408 -21.63 -4.33 22.77
C LYS A 408 -20.58 -4.03 23.85
N LEU A 409 -20.94 -3.30 24.89
CA LEU A 409 -20.02 -3.01 26.01
C LEU A 409 -19.66 -4.27 26.80
N LEU A 410 -20.62 -5.16 27.05
CA LEU A 410 -20.35 -6.44 27.70
C LEU A 410 -19.38 -7.30 26.87
N LEU A 411 -19.53 -7.31 25.55
CA LEU A 411 -18.58 -7.97 24.65
C LEU A 411 -17.16 -7.36 24.76
N VAL A 412 -17.03 -6.03 24.86
CA VAL A 412 -15.71 -5.38 25.09
C VAL A 412 -15.12 -5.77 26.45
N ILE A 413 -15.94 -5.83 27.50
CA ILE A 413 -15.48 -6.17 28.86
C ILE A 413 -14.98 -7.63 28.92
N GLN A 414 -15.69 -8.53 28.23
CA GLN A 414 -15.39 -9.97 28.19
C GLN A 414 -14.29 -10.34 27.18
N SER A 415 -13.90 -9.44 26.27
CA SER A 415 -12.88 -9.70 25.26
C SER A 415 -11.45 -9.66 25.82
N GLY A 416 -10.44 -9.88 24.97
CA GLY A 416 -9.02 -9.71 25.28
C GLY A 416 -8.51 -8.26 25.21
N CYS A 417 -9.37 -7.24 25.09
CA CYS A 417 -8.96 -5.85 24.93
C CYS A 417 -8.20 -5.27 26.14
N ASN A 418 -7.49 -4.16 25.91
CA ASN A 418 -6.76 -3.42 26.94
C ASN A 418 -7.62 -3.15 28.20
N PRO A 419 -7.09 -3.38 29.43
CA PRO A 419 -7.78 -3.07 30.69
C PRO A 419 -8.39 -1.66 30.77
N ALA A 420 -7.72 -0.64 30.24
CA ALA A 420 -8.25 0.73 30.23
C ALA A 420 -9.53 0.86 29.39
N LEU A 421 -9.61 0.12 28.28
CA LEU A 421 -10.79 0.09 27.42
C LEU A 421 -11.97 -0.62 28.11
N LYS A 422 -11.68 -1.70 28.83
CA LYS A 422 -12.68 -2.43 29.64
C LYS A 422 -13.23 -1.57 30.77
N GLN A 423 -12.35 -0.81 31.43
CA GLN A 423 -12.75 0.12 32.49
C GLN A 423 -13.68 1.21 31.93
N ARG A 424 -13.28 1.90 30.85
CA ARG A 424 -14.14 2.92 30.20
C ARG A 424 -15.48 2.35 29.74
N SER A 425 -15.48 1.13 29.21
CA SER A 425 -16.72 0.44 28.83
C SER A 425 -17.65 0.21 30.01
N SER A 426 -17.09 -0.18 31.17
CA SER A 426 -17.84 -0.39 32.40
C SER A 426 -18.40 0.93 32.96
N GLU A 427 -17.62 2.01 32.88
CA GLU A 427 -18.05 3.35 33.31
C GLU A 427 -19.18 3.89 32.43
N LEU A 428 -19.07 3.75 31.09
CA LEU A 428 -20.12 4.15 30.16
C LEU A 428 -21.41 3.34 30.37
N LEU A 429 -21.29 2.04 30.61
CA LEU A 429 -22.43 1.18 30.93
C LEU A 429 -23.15 1.66 32.20
N LYS A 430 -22.39 1.99 33.25
CA LYS A 430 -22.94 2.56 34.48
C LYS A 430 -23.67 3.87 34.20
N LEU A 431 -23.04 4.80 33.49
CA LEU A 431 -23.63 6.10 33.13
C LEU A 431 -24.98 5.94 32.43
N CYS A 432 -25.08 5.04 31.45
CA CYS A 432 -26.33 4.81 30.74
C CYS A 432 -27.38 4.05 31.58
N SER A 433 -26.95 3.24 32.55
CA SER A 433 -27.87 2.49 33.42
C SER A 433 -28.53 3.33 34.51
N LEU A 434 -27.91 4.43 34.95
CA LEU A 434 -28.42 5.28 36.03
C LEU A 434 -29.83 5.84 35.76
N ASN A 435 -30.23 5.94 34.49
CA ASN A 435 -31.52 6.47 34.06
C ASN A 435 -32.61 5.38 33.94
N TYR A 436 -32.31 4.14 34.30
CA TYR A 436 -33.22 3.00 34.22
C TYR A 436 -33.24 2.25 35.54
N THR A 437 -34.39 1.68 35.90
CA THR A 437 -34.41 0.62 36.91
C THR A 437 -33.77 -0.64 36.32
N ASP A 438 -33.12 -1.46 37.16
CA ASP A 438 -32.42 -2.68 36.72
C ASP A 438 -33.31 -3.59 35.85
N THR A 439 -34.61 -3.68 36.18
CA THR A 439 -35.58 -4.48 35.45
C THR A 439 -35.89 -3.92 34.06
N ILE A 440 -36.02 -2.61 33.91
CA ILE A 440 -36.26 -1.94 32.63
C ILE A 440 -34.98 -1.99 31.77
N PHE A 441 -33.82 -1.79 32.39
CA PHE A 441 -32.54 -1.84 31.70
C PHE A 441 -32.26 -3.22 31.10
N ILE A 442 -32.43 -4.29 31.91
CA ILE A 442 -32.23 -5.68 31.47
C ILE A 442 -33.24 -6.04 30.36
N SER A 443 -34.51 -5.66 30.51
CA SER A 443 -35.56 -5.91 29.52
C SER A 443 -35.28 -5.18 28.20
N LYS A 444 -34.89 -3.89 28.24
CA LYS A 444 -34.61 -3.09 27.05
C LYS A 444 -33.35 -3.56 26.32
N CYS A 445 -32.33 -3.97 27.08
CA CYS A 445 -31.08 -4.45 26.51
C CYS A 445 -31.17 -5.89 25.99
N LYS A 446 -32.33 -6.56 26.12
CA LYS A 446 -32.54 -7.99 25.78
C LYS A 446 -31.46 -8.89 26.36
N LEU A 447 -30.91 -8.53 27.52
CA LEU A 447 -29.90 -9.33 28.19
C LEU A 447 -30.61 -10.48 28.89
N THR A 448 -30.34 -11.72 28.47
CA THR A 448 -30.72 -12.88 29.26
C THR A 448 -29.99 -12.80 30.60
N ARG A 449 -30.71 -12.97 31.71
CA ARG A 449 -30.09 -13.27 33.00
C ARG A 449 -29.27 -14.54 32.79
N THR A 450 -27.98 -14.38 32.59
CA THR A 450 -27.05 -15.48 32.49
C THR A 450 -26.00 -15.21 33.55
N ILE A 451 -25.96 -16.14 34.51
CA ILE A 451 -25.03 -16.29 35.62
C ILE A 451 -25.53 -15.66 36.93
N GLN A 452 -26.13 -16.56 37.72
CA GLN A 452 -26.22 -16.54 39.17
C GLN A 452 -24.87 -16.97 39.76
#